data_AF-A0A2J0MUN1-F1
#
_entry.id   AF-A0A2J0MUN1-F1
#
_cell.length_a   1.000
_cell.length_b   1.000
_cell.length_c   1.000
_cell.angle_alpha   90.00
_cell.angle_beta   90.00
_cell.angle_gamma   90.00
#
_symmetry.space_group_name_H-M   'P 1'
#
loop_
_entity.id
_entity.type
_entity.pdbx_description
1 polymer ?
#
loop_
_entity_poly.entity_id
_entity_poly.type
_entity_poly.pdbx_seq_one_letter_code
_entity_poly.pdbx_strand_id
1 'polypeptide(L)'
;SVIKKFFGSETSEKTFEENLEVQKLHYVEIWSDKTPTAEFVSFKLEVSAETEPIQTAIKTYNPGPSGQNYNQYNNDIEESVQEWNNKFLLQKYPPPEPLDPNLVKAMIYIETGMGQNEGANEPYPDIMQVGDIRNPAIHTLNNDGWVSPITKKVAREYELNAEGAQEVLDYHGESNAAKPEQSIYWGVRWLYHKAQGITDSGKRYWRPWNEAVRNYNSEGNTKYEKEVYDVYKNGIDNRNKKNPVKLWIIIFFLLACGVAGSALFGIQRYNNQGKMWLTFEDSKEYRVDYVLTLHRIKGLGVEHIPVSTEYTNGGNMFAIVKSATPQERIEDLFGGEPYAVVVTGEDIIGDLVKYVLKETGNGLALVPIVGEYGEGDDNDAFDANDISFIDIDNDGVMEVKESEYLAYENAPDEIWHLWYKYDNSAGRYEFFRKDKEIADEWDVE
;
A
#
# COMPACT_ATOMS: atom_id res chain seq x y z
N SER A 1 -19.39 -42.79 -18.07
CA SER A 1 -18.51 -43.92 -17.72
C SER A 1 -18.94 -45.17 -18.46
N VAL A 2 -18.11 -46.22 -18.51
CA VAL A 2 -18.48 -47.49 -19.14
C VAL A 2 -18.88 -48.49 -18.06
N ILE A 3 -20.12 -48.97 -18.12
CA ILE A 3 -20.67 -49.98 -17.22
C ILE A 3 -20.63 -51.30 -17.98
N LYS A 4 -19.81 -52.23 -17.49
CA LYS A 4 -19.62 -53.54 -18.12
C LYS A 4 -20.38 -54.59 -17.35
N LYS A 5 -21.33 -55.26 -18.02
CA LYS A 5 -22.13 -56.34 -17.41
C LYS A 5 -21.97 -57.62 -18.21
N PHE A 6 -21.68 -58.70 -17.47
CA PHE A 6 -21.50 -60.02 -18.02
C PHE A 6 -22.71 -60.92 -17.75
N PHE A 7 -23.14 -61.60 -18.81
CA PHE A 7 -24.24 -62.56 -18.79
C PHE A 7 -23.67 -63.96 -18.99
N GLY A 8 -23.88 -64.84 -18.00
CA GLY A 8 -23.34 -66.21 -17.99
C GLY A 8 -24.34 -67.24 -18.51
N SER A 9 -23.82 -68.42 -18.80
CA SER A 9 -24.43 -69.49 -19.60
C SER A 9 -25.72 -70.17 -19.07
N GLU A 10 -26.19 -69.85 -17.86
CA GLU A 10 -27.36 -70.50 -17.24
C GLU A 10 -28.51 -69.54 -16.88
N THR A 11 -28.38 -68.25 -17.17
CA THR A 11 -29.42 -67.27 -16.86
C THR A 11 -30.29 -66.95 -18.07
N SER A 12 -31.62 -67.06 -17.94
CA SER A 12 -32.59 -66.65 -18.98
C SER A 12 -32.97 -65.17 -18.87
N GLU A 13 -32.77 -64.57 -17.69
CA GLU A 13 -33.04 -63.16 -17.38
C GLU A 13 -32.06 -62.70 -16.29
N LYS A 14 -31.61 -61.45 -16.35
CA LYS A 14 -30.78 -60.84 -15.32
C LYS A 14 -31.00 -59.34 -15.28
N THR A 15 -31.31 -58.83 -14.11
CA THR A 15 -31.47 -57.39 -13.85
C THR A 15 -30.19 -56.84 -13.22
N PHE A 16 -29.79 -55.65 -13.65
CA PHE A 16 -28.68 -54.92 -13.07
C PHE A 16 -29.19 -53.57 -12.57
N GLU A 17 -28.84 -53.23 -11.34
CA GLU A 17 -29.09 -51.90 -10.76
C GLU A 17 -27.77 -51.16 -10.71
N GLU A 18 -27.79 -49.91 -11.19
CA GLU A 18 -26.60 -49.06 -11.24
C GLU A 18 -26.96 -47.65 -10.81
N ASN A 19 -26.15 -47.10 -9.91
CA ASN A 19 -26.25 -45.71 -9.51
C ASN A 19 -25.50 -44.85 -10.53
N LEU A 20 -26.25 -44.20 -11.41
CA LEU A 20 -25.69 -43.36 -12.47
C LEU A 20 -25.50 -41.93 -11.96
N GLU A 21 -24.30 -41.39 -12.17
CA GLU A 21 -24.08 -39.95 -11.98
C GLU A 21 -24.81 -39.18 -13.10
N VAL A 22 -25.70 -38.26 -12.73
CA VAL A 22 -26.65 -37.57 -13.63
C VAL A 22 -25.96 -36.70 -14.71
N GLN A 23 -24.68 -36.40 -14.56
CA GLN A 23 -23.93 -35.46 -15.41
C GLN A 23 -22.85 -36.11 -16.29
N LYS A 24 -22.86 -37.44 -16.45
CA LYS A 24 -21.88 -38.13 -17.29
C LYS A 24 -22.59 -38.97 -18.34
N LEU A 25 -22.06 -38.95 -19.56
CA LEU A 25 -22.48 -39.90 -20.59
C LEU A 25 -22.09 -41.31 -20.15
N HIS A 26 -23.07 -42.21 -20.02
CA HIS A 26 -22.86 -43.60 -19.64
C HIS A 26 -23.03 -44.52 -20.84
N TYR A 27 -22.06 -45.41 -21.03
CA TYR A 27 -22.13 -46.49 -22.00
C TYR A 27 -22.38 -47.80 -21.25
N VAL A 28 -23.41 -48.53 -21.64
CA VAL A 28 -23.65 -49.88 -21.12
C VAL A 28 -23.13 -50.87 -22.16
N GLU A 29 -22.11 -51.62 -21.79
CA GLU A 29 -21.60 -52.73 -22.60
C GLU A 29 -22.07 -54.05 -22.00
N ILE A 30 -22.83 -54.82 -22.78
CA ILE A 30 -23.32 -56.14 -22.40
C ILE A 30 -22.48 -57.18 -23.13
N TRP A 31 -21.78 -58.01 -22.35
CA TRP A 31 -20.91 -59.06 -22.86
C TRP A 31 -21.55 -60.42 -22.58
N SER A 32 -21.63 -61.29 -23.60
CA SER A 32 -22.16 -62.66 -23.52
C SER A 32 -21.12 -63.64 -24.05
N ASP A 33 -20.98 -64.81 -23.39
CA ASP A 33 -20.02 -65.85 -23.78
C ASP A 33 -20.55 -66.83 -24.85
N LYS A 34 -21.83 -66.74 -25.24
CA LYS A 34 -22.43 -67.51 -26.33
C LYS A 34 -23.47 -66.70 -27.11
N THR A 35 -23.70 -67.12 -28.36
CA THR A 35 -24.99 -66.96 -29.06
C THR A 35 -26.04 -67.66 -28.19
N PRO A 36 -26.87 -66.87 -27.49
CA PRO A 36 -27.95 -66.19 -28.18
C PRO A 36 -27.68 -64.70 -28.36
N THR A 37 -28.13 -64.17 -29.50
CA THR A 37 -28.44 -62.74 -29.64
C THR A 37 -29.40 -62.36 -28.53
N ALA A 38 -29.06 -61.37 -27.70
CA ALA A 38 -30.01 -60.80 -26.77
C ALA A 38 -31.28 -60.41 -27.53
N GLU A 39 -32.41 -61.06 -27.24
CA GLU A 39 -33.66 -60.83 -27.96
C GLU A 39 -34.25 -59.46 -27.61
N PHE A 40 -34.09 -59.05 -26.35
CA PHE A 40 -34.60 -57.79 -25.84
C PHE A 40 -33.72 -57.25 -24.71
N VAL A 41 -33.51 -55.93 -24.72
CA VAL A 41 -32.87 -55.18 -23.63
C VAL A 41 -33.80 -54.03 -23.27
N SER A 42 -34.30 -54.02 -22.04
CA SER A 42 -35.05 -52.89 -21.49
C SER A 42 -34.24 -52.13 -20.46
N PHE A 43 -34.36 -50.81 -20.51
CA PHE A 43 -33.87 -49.92 -19.47
C PHE A 43 -35.08 -49.36 -18.73
N LYS A 44 -35.10 -49.53 -17.40
CA LYS A 44 -36.02 -48.80 -16.53
C LYS A 44 -35.20 -47.78 -15.77
N LEU A 45 -35.34 -46.51 -16.15
CA LEU A 45 -34.69 -45.39 -15.46
C LEU A 45 -35.66 -44.90 -14.38
N GLU A 46 -35.35 -45.16 -13.13
CA GLU A 46 -36.04 -44.56 -12.00
C GLU A 46 -35.28 -43.30 -11.58
N VAL A 47 -35.80 -42.14 -11.95
CA VAL A 47 -35.31 -40.87 -11.43
C VAL A 47 -35.83 -40.76 -10.01
N SER A 48 -34.93 -40.77 -9.02
CA SER A 48 -35.31 -40.46 -7.65
C SER A 48 -36.03 -39.11 -7.66
N ALA A 49 -37.25 -39.07 -7.15
CA ALA A 49 -38.14 -37.90 -7.19
C ALA A 49 -37.60 -36.67 -6.42
N GLU A 50 -36.39 -36.76 -5.86
CA GLU A 50 -35.70 -35.70 -5.11
C GLU A 50 -34.45 -35.15 -5.80
N THR A 51 -34.07 -35.66 -6.98
CA THR A 51 -33.04 -34.99 -7.80
C THR A 51 -33.71 -34.06 -8.79
N GLU A 52 -34.07 -32.87 -8.30
CA GLU A 52 -34.09 -31.65 -9.11
C GLU A 52 -32.85 -31.69 -10.03
N PRO A 53 -32.98 -31.43 -11.35
CA PRO A 53 -31.80 -31.26 -12.18
C PRO A 53 -30.93 -30.23 -11.46
N ILE A 54 -29.66 -30.55 -11.20
CA ILE A 54 -28.74 -29.62 -10.55
C ILE A 54 -28.62 -28.41 -11.48
N GLN A 55 -29.53 -27.44 -11.34
CA GLN A 55 -29.39 -26.11 -11.85
C GLN A 55 -28.19 -25.56 -11.11
N THR A 56 -27.12 -25.30 -11.85
CA THR A 56 -25.98 -24.55 -11.30
C THR A 56 -26.55 -23.21 -10.86
N ALA A 57 -26.75 -23.02 -9.55
CA ALA A 57 -27.32 -21.79 -9.01
C ALA A 57 -26.60 -20.59 -9.62
N ILE A 58 -27.35 -19.64 -10.18
CA ILE A 58 -26.75 -18.50 -10.86
C ILE A 58 -25.92 -17.67 -9.86
N LYS A 59 -24.66 -17.44 -10.21
CA LYS A 59 -23.67 -16.74 -9.40
C LYS A 59 -24.15 -15.33 -9.11
N THR A 60 -24.17 -14.93 -7.85
CA THR A 60 -24.45 -13.54 -7.47
C THR A 60 -23.20 -12.68 -7.67
N TYR A 61 -23.38 -11.55 -8.35
CA TYR A 61 -22.35 -10.56 -8.58
C TYR A 61 -22.49 -9.42 -7.57
N ASN A 62 -21.36 -8.90 -7.07
CA ASN A 62 -21.38 -7.73 -6.21
C ASN A 62 -21.91 -6.52 -7.00
N PRO A 63 -22.68 -5.60 -6.36
CA PRO A 63 -23.13 -4.38 -7.01
C PRO A 63 -21.97 -3.57 -7.61
N GLY A 64 -22.27 -2.83 -8.67
CA GLY A 64 -21.31 -1.90 -9.27
C GLY A 64 -20.97 -0.72 -8.35
N PRO A 65 -19.90 0.04 -8.65
CA PRO A 65 -19.47 1.18 -7.83
C PRO A 65 -20.54 2.26 -7.61
N SER A 66 -21.51 2.38 -8.52
CA SER A 66 -22.62 3.32 -8.44
C SER A 66 -23.94 2.64 -8.04
N GLY A 67 -23.88 1.44 -7.47
CA GLY A 67 -25.06 0.67 -7.08
C GLY A 67 -25.74 -0.09 -8.22
N GLN A 68 -25.06 -0.31 -9.35
CA GLN A 68 -25.61 -1.09 -10.46
C GLN A 68 -25.99 -2.50 -10.00
N ASN A 69 -27.19 -2.95 -10.37
CA ASN A 69 -27.67 -4.29 -10.08
C ASN A 69 -27.31 -5.27 -11.21
N TYR A 70 -26.16 -5.92 -11.11
CA TYR A 70 -25.73 -6.93 -12.08
C TYR A 70 -26.46 -8.29 -11.96
N ASN A 71 -27.45 -8.39 -11.07
CA ASN A 71 -28.25 -9.60 -10.85
C ASN A 71 -29.71 -9.43 -11.30
N GLN A 72 -30.07 -8.29 -11.90
CA GLN A 72 -31.46 -7.93 -12.18
C GLN A 72 -32.19 -8.90 -13.13
N TYR A 73 -31.46 -9.58 -14.01
CA TYR A 73 -32.01 -10.53 -14.99
C TYR A 73 -31.69 -11.99 -14.67
N ASN A 74 -31.36 -12.31 -13.41
CA ASN A 74 -30.99 -13.68 -13.05
C ASN A 74 -32.07 -14.70 -13.40
N ASN A 75 -33.32 -14.39 -13.09
CA ASN A 75 -34.45 -15.27 -13.35
C ASN A 75 -34.66 -15.45 -14.86
N ASP A 76 -34.65 -14.36 -15.64
CA ASP A 76 -34.84 -14.42 -17.10
C ASP A 76 -33.73 -15.23 -17.79
N ILE A 77 -32.50 -15.16 -17.27
CA ILE A 77 -31.37 -15.97 -17.73
C ILE A 77 -31.60 -17.44 -17.42
N GLU A 78 -31.96 -17.78 -16.18
CA GLU A 78 -32.23 -19.16 -15.77
C GLU A 78 -33.38 -19.76 -16.58
N GLU A 79 -34.51 -19.06 -16.70
CA GLU A 79 -35.69 -19.51 -17.44
C GLU A 79 -35.38 -19.71 -18.93
N SER A 80 -34.73 -18.74 -19.58
CA SER A 80 -34.38 -18.84 -21.01
C SER A 80 -33.42 -19.98 -21.29
N VAL A 81 -32.41 -20.16 -20.44
CA VAL A 81 -31.43 -21.26 -20.58
C VAL A 81 -32.10 -22.60 -20.33
N GLN A 82 -32.97 -22.70 -19.32
CA GLN A 82 -33.72 -23.90 -19.04
C GLN A 82 -34.65 -24.27 -20.20
N GLU A 83 -35.37 -23.32 -20.79
CA GLU A 83 -36.26 -23.60 -21.91
C GLU A 83 -35.50 -24.17 -23.11
N TRP A 84 -34.38 -23.55 -23.49
CA TRP A 84 -33.59 -24.04 -24.62
C TRP A 84 -32.84 -25.34 -24.31
N ASN A 85 -32.32 -25.50 -23.09
CA ASN A 85 -31.77 -26.78 -22.64
C ASN A 85 -32.82 -27.90 -22.78
N ASN A 86 -34.04 -27.67 -22.29
CA ASN A 86 -35.13 -28.65 -22.40
C ASN A 86 -35.46 -29.00 -23.85
N LYS A 87 -35.47 -28.01 -24.75
CA LYS A 87 -35.70 -28.24 -26.18
C LYS A 87 -34.60 -29.08 -26.84
N PHE A 88 -33.32 -28.73 -26.63
CA PHE A 88 -32.20 -29.37 -27.32
C PHE A 88 -31.75 -30.70 -26.72
N LEU A 89 -31.87 -30.87 -25.40
CA LEU A 89 -31.48 -32.12 -24.73
C LEU A 89 -32.43 -33.28 -25.03
N LEU A 90 -33.67 -32.98 -25.43
CA LEU A 90 -34.66 -33.99 -25.83
C LEU A 90 -34.52 -34.45 -27.29
N GLN A 91 -33.60 -33.86 -28.05
CA GLN A 91 -33.42 -34.19 -29.47
C GLN A 91 -32.59 -35.46 -29.67
N LYS A 92 -32.67 -36.02 -30.88
CA LYS A 92 -31.93 -37.23 -31.29
C LYS A 92 -30.40 -37.08 -31.17
N TYR A 93 -29.88 -35.87 -31.32
CA TYR A 93 -28.46 -35.54 -31.24
C TYR A 93 -28.26 -34.32 -30.32
N PRO A 94 -28.37 -34.49 -28.99
CA PRO A 94 -28.30 -33.38 -28.05
C PRO A 94 -26.85 -32.87 -27.91
N PRO A 95 -26.66 -31.65 -27.38
CA PRO A 95 -25.32 -31.20 -26.97
C PRO A 95 -24.77 -32.13 -25.88
N PRO A 96 -23.44 -32.35 -25.83
CA PRO A 96 -22.83 -33.24 -24.85
C PRO A 96 -22.96 -32.73 -23.41
N GLU A 97 -23.08 -31.42 -23.23
CA GLU A 97 -23.28 -30.75 -21.95
C GLU A 97 -24.35 -29.66 -22.10
N PRO A 98 -25.26 -29.49 -21.11
CA PRO A 98 -26.22 -28.40 -21.12
C PRO A 98 -25.51 -27.04 -21.07
N LEU A 99 -26.18 -25.99 -21.57
CA LEU A 99 -25.68 -24.63 -21.42
C LEU A 99 -25.81 -24.20 -19.96
N ASP A 100 -24.72 -23.68 -19.38
CA ASP A 100 -24.72 -23.12 -18.02
C ASP A 100 -25.25 -21.67 -18.03
N PRO A 101 -26.28 -21.33 -17.23
CA PRO A 101 -26.80 -19.97 -17.14
C PRO A 101 -25.76 -18.94 -16.70
N ASN A 102 -24.74 -19.34 -15.94
CA ASN A 102 -23.63 -18.46 -15.56
C ASN A 102 -22.77 -18.03 -16.74
N LEU A 103 -22.66 -18.86 -17.79
CA LEU A 103 -21.94 -18.47 -19.00
C LEU A 103 -22.70 -17.37 -19.73
N VAL A 104 -24.02 -17.51 -19.85
CA VAL A 104 -24.91 -16.49 -20.45
C VAL A 104 -24.87 -15.20 -19.64
N LYS A 105 -24.92 -15.29 -18.32
CA LYS A 105 -24.75 -14.13 -17.43
C LYS A 105 -23.42 -13.41 -17.66
N ALA A 106 -22.32 -14.17 -17.80
CA ALA A 106 -21.01 -13.58 -18.10
C ALA A 106 -20.99 -12.87 -19.46
N MET A 107 -21.65 -13.44 -20.49
CA MET A 107 -21.79 -12.79 -21.80
C MET A 107 -22.53 -11.46 -21.69
N ILE A 108 -23.72 -11.43 -21.08
CA ILE A 108 -24.51 -10.20 -20.92
C ILE A 108 -23.71 -9.11 -20.18
N TYR A 109 -22.95 -9.50 -19.16
CA TYR A 109 -22.07 -8.58 -18.44
C TYR A 109 -21.00 -7.96 -19.36
N ILE A 110 -20.36 -8.77 -20.22
CA ILE A 110 -19.35 -8.29 -21.16
C ILE A 110 -19.97 -7.43 -22.28
N GLU A 111 -21.12 -7.82 -22.82
CA GLU A 111 -21.79 -7.10 -23.91
C GLU A 111 -22.26 -5.71 -23.47
N THR A 112 -22.98 -5.63 -22.35
CA THR A 112 -23.71 -4.40 -21.98
C THR A 112 -23.65 -4.04 -20.51
N GLY A 113 -22.91 -4.79 -19.69
CA GLY A 113 -22.89 -4.58 -18.24
C GLY A 113 -24.27 -4.79 -17.61
N MET A 114 -25.06 -5.73 -18.14
CA MET A 114 -26.49 -5.92 -17.82
C MET A 114 -27.37 -4.74 -18.26
N GLY A 115 -27.09 -4.16 -19.43
CA GLY A 115 -27.80 -2.99 -19.96
C GLY A 115 -27.48 -1.67 -19.23
N GLN A 116 -26.37 -1.60 -18.50
CA GLN A 116 -25.96 -0.45 -17.70
C GLN A 116 -24.77 0.33 -18.29
N ASN A 117 -24.06 -0.23 -19.28
CA ASN A 117 -22.96 0.46 -19.95
C ASN A 117 -23.52 1.44 -21.00
N GLU A 118 -23.19 2.73 -20.90
CA GLU A 118 -23.47 3.70 -21.97
C GLU A 118 -22.41 3.58 -23.07
N GLY A 119 -22.81 3.14 -24.28
CA GLY A 119 -21.93 2.93 -25.43
C GLY A 119 -22.65 3.11 -26.78
N ALA A 120 -21.88 3.26 -27.88
CA ALA A 120 -22.30 3.85 -29.16
C ALA A 120 -23.37 3.10 -30.01
N ASN A 121 -23.95 2.02 -29.51
CA ASN A 121 -25.12 1.37 -30.06
C ASN A 121 -26.06 1.12 -28.89
N GLU A 122 -27.31 1.59 -28.95
CA GLU A 122 -28.28 1.54 -27.85
C GLU A 122 -28.28 0.15 -27.19
N PRO A 123 -27.61 -0.03 -26.03
CA PRO A 123 -27.39 -1.35 -25.43
C PRO A 123 -28.63 -1.87 -24.69
N TYR A 124 -29.67 -1.06 -24.68
CA TYR A 124 -30.94 -1.32 -24.07
C TYR A 124 -32.03 -1.06 -25.11
N PRO A 125 -32.99 -1.97 -25.31
CA PRO A 125 -33.23 -3.20 -24.53
C PRO A 125 -32.39 -4.42 -24.95
N ASP A 126 -31.54 -4.31 -25.97
CA ASP A 126 -30.78 -5.44 -26.54
C ASP A 126 -29.49 -5.79 -25.76
N ILE A 127 -29.65 -6.31 -24.55
CA ILE A 127 -28.55 -6.56 -23.62
C ILE A 127 -27.60 -7.71 -24.01
N MET A 128 -28.01 -8.60 -24.93
CA MET A 128 -27.18 -9.64 -25.56
C MET A 128 -26.73 -9.30 -26.99
N GLN A 129 -27.06 -8.09 -27.47
CA GLN A 129 -26.65 -7.56 -28.79
C GLN A 129 -27.08 -8.45 -29.97
N VAL A 130 -28.22 -9.15 -29.84
CA VAL A 130 -28.75 -10.07 -30.87
C VAL A 130 -29.65 -9.36 -31.88
N GLY A 131 -30.23 -8.23 -31.50
CA GLY A 131 -31.21 -7.45 -32.28
C GLY A 131 -30.62 -6.38 -33.20
N ASP A 132 -29.29 -6.22 -33.26
CA ASP A 132 -28.65 -5.29 -34.19
C ASP A 132 -28.91 -5.72 -35.65
N ILE A 133 -29.72 -4.93 -36.36
CA ILE A 133 -30.10 -5.13 -37.76
C ILE A 133 -28.93 -5.08 -38.76
N ARG A 134 -27.73 -4.68 -38.32
CA ARG A 134 -26.52 -4.73 -39.15
C ARG A 134 -25.82 -6.08 -39.06
N ASN A 135 -26.16 -6.87 -38.04
CA ASN A 135 -25.53 -8.15 -37.73
C ASN A 135 -26.39 -9.33 -38.22
N PRO A 136 -25.78 -10.46 -38.59
CA PRO A 136 -26.51 -11.61 -39.13
C PRO A 136 -27.41 -12.32 -38.12
N ALA A 137 -27.28 -12.05 -36.82
CA ALA A 137 -27.94 -12.83 -35.78
C ALA A 137 -29.48 -12.79 -35.88
N ILE A 138 -30.08 -11.59 -35.79
CA ILE A 138 -31.53 -11.44 -35.86
C ILE A 138 -32.11 -11.95 -37.17
N HIS A 139 -31.41 -11.71 -38.28
CA HIS A 139 -31.81 -12.14 -39.62
C HIS A 139 -31.75 -13.66 -39.79
N THR A 140 -30.73 -14.30 -39.21
CA THR A 140 -30.58 -15.76 -39.22
C THR A 140 -31.70 -16.43 -38.45
N LEU A 141 -32.03 -15.90 -37.27
CA LEU A 141 -33.13 -16.42 -36.44
C LEU A 141 -34.49 -16.20 -37.13
N ASN A 142 -34.73 -15.03 -37.72
CA ASN A 142 -35.98 -14.78 -38.45
C ASN A 142 -36.03 -15.41 -39.84
N ASN A 143 -34.93 -15.97 -40.34
CA ASN A 143 -34.81 -16.53 -41.69
C ASN A 143 -35.39 -15.62 -42.80
N ASP A 144 -35.20 -14.30 -42.65
CA ASP A 144 -35.88 -13.26 -43.45
C ASP A 144 -35.27 -13.02 -44.85
N GLY A 145 -34.28 -13.82 -45.23
CA GLY A 145 -33.62 -13.74 -46.53
C GLY A 145 -32.52 -12.68 -46.61
N TRP A 146 -32.09 -12.08 -45.49
CA TRP A 146 -30.97 -11.16 -45.48
C TRP A 146 -29.69 -11.75 -46.08
N VAL A 147 -28.99 -10.94 -46.88
CA VAL A 147 -27.75 -11.33 -47.55
C VAL A 147 -26.59 -10.58 -46.92
N SER A 148 -25.59 -11.32 -46.43
CA SER A 148 -24.40 -10.72 -45.84
C SER A 148 -23.71 -9.77 -46.83
N PRO A 149 -23.48 -8.50 -46.47
CA PRO A 149 -22.79 -7.56 -47.35
C PRO A 149 -21.34 -7.99 -47.61
N ILE A 150 -20.75 -8.75 -46.70
CA ILE A 150 -19.36 -9.23 -46.76
C ILE A 150 -19.29 -10.55 -47.53
N THR A 151 -20.04 -11.58 -47.12
CA THR A 151 -19.88 -12.94 -47.68
C THR A 151 -20.79 -13.21 -48.88
N LYS A 152 -21.76 -12.33 -49.15
CA LYS A 152 -22.82 -12.48 -50.17
C LYS A 152 -23.67 -13.75 -50.01
N LYS A 153 -23.63 -14.38 -48.84
CA LYS A 153 -24.47 -15.54 -48.49
C LYS A 153 -25.75 -15.11 -47.79
N VAL A 154 -26.83 -15.83 -48.04
CA VAL A 154 -28.09 -15.67 -47.30
C VAL A 154 -27.89 -16.20 -45.88
N ALA A 155 -28.20 -15.39 -44.88
CA ALA A 155 -28.23 -15.80 -43.49
C ALA A 155 -29.41 -16.77 -43.29
N ARG A 156 -29.12 -18.01 -42.88
CA ARG A 156 -30.15 -19.01 -42.62
C ARG A 156 -29.82 -19.90 -41.45
N GLU A 157 -30.85 -20.20 -40.68
CA GLU A 157 -30.79 -21.22 -39.65
C GLU A 157 -31.41 -22.52 -40.14
N TYR A 158 -30.73 -23.62 -39.85
CA TYR A 158 -31.17 -24.96 -40.21
C TYR A 158 -31.13 -25.92 -39.04
N GLU A 159 -32.03 -26.87 -39.05
CA GLU A 159 -32.07 -28.01 -38.13
C GLU A 159 -32.14 -29.34 -38.90
N LEU A 160 -31.74 -30.44 -38.25
CA LEU A 160 -32.02 -31.78 -38.75
C LEU A 160 -33.30 -32.29 -38.10
N ASN A 161 -34.30 -32.63 -38.92
CA ASN A 161 -35.54 -33.24 -38.44
C ASN A 161 -35.32 -34.70 -37.97
N ALA A 162 -36.39 -35.36 -37.50
CA ALA A 162 -36.32 -36.72 -36.96
C ALA A 162 -35.79 -37.75 -37.98
N GLU A 163 -36.06 -37.51 -39.27
CA GLU A 163 -35.64 -38.30 -40.42
C GLU A 163 -34.21 -37.98 -40.89
N GLY A 164 -33.58 -36.94 -40.33
CA GLY A 164 -32.23 -36.50 -40.67
C GLY A 164 -32.14 -35.60 -41.91
N ALA A 165 -33.27 -35.07 -42.40
CA ALA A 165 -33.29 -34.06 -43.44
C ALA A 165 -33.09 -32.66 -42.86
N GLN A 166 -32.40 -31.79 -43.60
CA GLN A 166 -32.16 -30.40 -43.21
C GLN A 166 -33.40 -29.56 -43.49
N GLU A 167 -33.95 -28.93 -42.45
CA GLU A 167 -35.09 -28.03 -42.51
C GLU A 167 -34.68 -26.62 -42.10
N VAL A 168 -35.33 -25.61 -42.68
CA VAL A 168 -35.13 -24.20 -42.30
C VAL A 168 -35.98 -23.93 -41.06
N LEU A 169 -35.36 -23.38 -40.01
CA LEU A 169 -36.06 -23.07 -38.77
C LEU A 169 -36.70 -21.69 -38.80
N ASP A 170 -37.99 -21.58 -39.08
CA ASP A 170 -38.69 -20.31 -39.05
C ASP A 170 -39.42 -20.10 -37.71
N TYR A 171 -39.05 -19.04 -36.99
CA TYR A 171 -39.74 -18.60 -35.77
C TYR A 171 -40.88 -17.62 -36.07
N HIS A 172 -41.33 -17.54 -37.32
CA HIS A 172 -42.47 -16.72 -37.76
C HIS A 172 -42.37 -15.23 -37.39
N GLY A 173 -41.15 -14.71 -37.36
CA GLY A 173 -40.87 -13.32 -36.99
C GLY A 173 -40.92 -13.03 -35.48
N GLU A 174 -41.00 -14.05 -34.62
CA GLU A 174 -41.01 -13.89 -33.17
C GLU A 174 -39.65 -13.45 -32.61
N SER A 175 -38.55 -13.67 -33.35
CA SER A 175 -37.22 -13.27 -32.91
C SER A 175 -37.05 -11.75 -32.92
N ASN A 176 -36.79 -11.19 -31.74
CA ASN A 176 -36.65 -9.76 -31.52
C ASN A 176 -35.84 -9.47 -30.24
N ALA A 177 -35.46 -8.21 -30.03
CA ALA A 177 -34.79 -7.75 -28.81
C ALA A 177 -35.47 -6.49 -28.24
N ALA A 178 -36.80 -6.41 -28.34
CA ALA A 178 -37.57 -5.23 -27.94
C ALA A 178 -37.65 -5.05 -26.41
N LYS A 179 -37.30 -6.09 -25.65
CA LYS A 179 -37.16 -6.08 -24.18
C LYS A 179 -35.93 -6.90 -23.74
N PRO A 180 -35.37 -6.64 -22.56
CA PRO A 180 -34.21 -7.40 -22.05
C PRO A 180 -34.45 -8.91 -22.01
N GLU A 181 -35.65 -9.36 -21.61
CA GLU A 181 -35.99 -10.78 -21.52
C GLU A 181 -36.02 -11.44 -22.91
N GLN A 182 -36.47 -10.69 -23.92
CA GLN A 182 -36.47 -11.15 -25.32
C GLN A 182 -35.05 -11.19 -25.89
N SER A 183 -34.22 -10.19 -25.58
CA SER A 183 -32.79 -10.19 -25.94
C SER A 183 -32.06 -11.39 -25.33
N ILE A 184 -32.35 -11.73 -24.07
CA ILE A 184 -31.81 -12.92 -23.40
C ILE A 184 -32.28 -14.20 -24.10
N TYR A 185 -33.60 -14.35 -24.28
CA TYR A 185 -34.19 -15.56 -24.87
C TYR A 185 -33.61 -15.89 -26.25
N TRP A 186 -33.57 -14.89 -27.13
CA TRP A 186 -33.06 -15.05 -28.50
C TRP A 186 -31.53 -15.05 -28.56
N GLY A 187 -30.84 -14.37 -27.64
CA GLY A 187 -29.39 -14.46 -27.49
C GLY A 187 -28.93 -15.85 -27.07
N VAL A 188 -29.65 -16.51 -26.14
CA VAL A 188 -29.42 -17.92 -25.80
C VAL A 188 -29.63 -18.80 -27.03
N ARG A 189 -30.70 -18.58 -27.78
CA ARG A 189 -30.94 -19.35 -29.01
C ARG A 189 -29.84 -19.16 -30.05
N TRP A 190 -29.35 -17.93 -30.19
CA TRP A 190 -28.23 -17.61 -31.07
C TRP A 190 -26.93 -18.31 -30.62
N LEU A 191 -26.68 -18.42 -29.31
CA LEU A 191 -25.55 -19.18 -28.81
C LEU A 191 -25.66 -20.68 -29.16
N TYR A 192 -26.86 -21.25 -29.06
CA TYR A 192 -27.15 -22.61 -29.54
C TYR A 192 -26.88 -22.76 -31.04
N HIS A 193 -27.30 -21.79 -31.85
CA HIS A 193 -27.00 -21.77 -33.28
C HIS A 193 -25.48 -21.82 -33.53
N LYS A 194 -24.70 -21.06 -32.77
CA LYS A 194 -23.23 -21.02 -32.88
C LYS A 194 -22.56 -22.30 -32.40
N ALA A 195 -23.14 -22.96 -31.41
CA ALA A 195 -22.66 -24.26 -30.95
C ALA A 195 -22.97 -25.36 -31.97
N GLN A 196 -24.07 -25.26 -32.69
CA GLN A 196 -24.49 -26.27 -33.66
C GLN A 196 -23.68 -26.21 -34.98
N GLY A 197 -23.42 -27.38 -35.55
CA GLY A 197 -22.97 -27.53 -36.92
C GLY A 197 -23.51 -28.80 -37.56
N ILE A 198 -23.45 -28.86 -38.90
CA ILE A 198 -23.83 -30.03 -39.70
C ILE A 198 -22.60 -30.44 -40.51
N THR A 199 -22.22 -31.72 -40.49
CA THR A 199 -21.14 -32.27 -41.30
C THR A 199 -21.57 -32.46 -42.76
N ASP A 200 -20.61 -32.65 -43.67
CA ASP A 200 -20.91 -32.97 -45.08
C ASP A 200 -21.73 -34.26 -45.25
N SER A 201 -21.66 -35.16 -44.28
CA SER A 201 -22.45 -36.39 -44.19
C SER A 201 -23.86 -36.18 -43.61
N GLY A 202 -24.27 -34.93 -43.37
CA GLY A 202 -25.59 -34.59 -42.85
C GLY A 202 -25.77 -34.92 -41.37
N LYS A 203 -24.69 -35.08 -40.59
CA LYS A 203 -24.78 -35.34 -39.15
C LYS A 203 -24.62 -34.05 -38.36
N ARG A 204 -25.46 -33.86 -37.35
CA ARG A 204 -25.30 -32.76 -36.39
C ARG A 204 -24.07 -33.01 -35.52
N TYR A 205 -23.31 -31.95 -35.26
CA TYR A 205 -22.28 -31.93 -34.23
C TYR A 205 -22.43 -30.67 -33.39
N TRP A 206 -21.84 -30.72 -32.19
CA TRP A 206 -21.85 -29.61 -31.24
C TRP A 206 -20.41 -29.19 -30.96
N ARG A 207 -20.14 -27.90 -31.17
CA ARG A 207 -18.91 -27.25 -30.73
C ARG A 207 -18.95 -27.09 -29.21
N PRO A 208 -17.80 -27.13 -28.53
CA PRO A 208 -17.69 -26.71 -27.15
C PRO A 208 -18.25 -25.30 -26.94
N TRP A 209 -18.85 -25.04 -25.78
CA TRP A 209 -19.47 -23.74 -25.48
C TRP A 209 -18.49 -22.56 -25.59
N ASN A 210 -17.21 -22.75 -25.29
CA ASN A 210 -16.20 -21.69 -25.44
C ASN A 210 -15.97 -21.31 -26.91
N GLU A 211 -16.03 -22.28 -27.82
CA GLU A 211 -15.96 -22.01 -29.26
C GLU A 211 -17.24 -21.33 -29.77
N ALA A 212 -18.41 -21.71 -29.24
CA ALA A 212 -19.66 -21.02 -29.55
C ALA A 212 -19.62 -19.54 -29.12
N VAL A 213 -19.12 -19.25 -27.91
CA VAL A 213 -18.90 -17.88 -27.41
C VAL A 213 -17.91 -17.11 -28.29
N ARG A 214 -16.78 -17.74 -28.66
CA ARG A 214 -15.80 -17.14 -29.58
C ARG A 214 -16.43 -16.67 -30.89
N ASN A 215 -17.42 -17.42 -31.38
CA ASN A 215 -18.08 -17.18 -32.67
C ASN A 215 -19.39 -16.39 -32.56
N TYR A 216 -19.76 -15.92 -31.35
CA TYR A 216 -21.05 -15.32 -31.07
C TYR A 216 -21.30 -14.03 -31.87
N ASN A 217 -20.42 -13.05 -31.74
CA ASN A 217 -20.52 -11.76 -32.42
C ASN A 217 -19.78 -11.74 -33.78
N SER A 218 -18.59 -12.35 -33.84
CA SER A 218 -17.80 -12.51 -35.06
C SER A 218 -17.07 -13.84 -35.08
N GLU A 219 -16.78 -14.38 -36.26
CA GLU A 219 -16.04 -15.64 -36.38
C GLU A 219 -14.63 -15.48 -35.80
N GLY A 220 -14.31 -16.24 -34.75
CA GLY A 220 -12.95 -16.33 -34.21
C GLY A 220 -12.52 -15.27 -33.19
N ASN A 221 -13.42 -14.58 -32.48
CA ASN A 221 -13.03 -13.55 -31.50
C ASN A 221 -12.50 -14.15 -30.18
N THR A 222 -11.22 -14.51 -30.17
CA THR A 222 -10.55 -15.10 -29.00
C THR A 222 -10.42 -14.14 -27.82
N LYS A 223 -10.42 -12.82 -28.07
CA LYS A 223 -10.37 -11.82 -26.99
C LYS A 223 -11.68 -11.82 -26.21
N TYR A 224 -12.80 -11.78 -26.93
CA TYR A 224 -14.14 -11.84 -26.34
C TYR A 224 -14.35 -13.13 -25.54
N GLU A 225 -14.00 -14.28 -26.12
CA GLU A 225 -14.06 -15.57 -25.41
C GLU A 225 -13.30 -15.51 -24.08
N LYS A 226 -12.07 -14.99 -24.08
CA LYS A 226 -11.24 -14.92 -22.87
C LYS A 226 -11.87 -14.00 -21.81
N GLU A 227 -12.42 -12.86 -22.22
CA GLU A 227 -13.07 -11.91 -21.31
C GLU A 227 -14.34 -12.51 -20.68
N VAL A 228 -15.18 -13.17 -21.48
CA VAL A 228 -16.37 -13.89 -21.01
C VAL A 228 -15.98 -15.01 -20.05
N TYR A 229 -14.99 -15.84 -20.41
CA TYR A 229 -14.59 -16.97 -19.57
C TYR A 229 -13.88 -16.55 -18.27
N ASP A 230 -13.21 -15.41 -18.26
CA ASP A 230 -12.66 -14.82 -17.04
C ASP A 230 -13.79 -14.46 -16.07
N VAL A 231 -14.83 -13.76 -16.55
CA VAL A 231 -16.02 -13.44 -15.75
C VAL A 231 -16.79 -14.69 -15.33
N TYR A 232 -16.98 -15.64 -16.25
CA TYR A 232 -17.67 -16.91 -15.97
C TYR A 232 -16.97 -17.72 -14.88
N LYS A 233 -15.63 -17.81 -14.91
CA LYS A 233 -14.85 -18.57 -13.91
C LYS A 233 -14.70 -17.81 -12.60
N ASN A 234 -14.25 -16.56 -12.68
CA ASN A 234 -13.76 -15.80 -11.54
C ASN A 234 -14.80 -14.83 -10.97
N GLY A 235 -15.95 -14.66 -11.63
CA GLY A 235 -16.94 -13.63 -11.30
C GLY A 235 -16.45 -12.23 -11.65
N ILE A 236 -17.16 -11.22 -11.15
CA ILE A 236 -16.78 -9.82 -11.32
C ILE A 236 -16.14 -9.27 -10.04
N ASP A 237 -14.82 -9.40 -9.89
CA ASP A 237 -14.13 -8.73 -8.79
C ASP A 237 -13.75 -7.31 -9.20
N ASN A 238 -14.68 -6.38 -8.97
CA ASN A 238 -14.47 -4.93 -9.18
C ASN A 238 -13.34 -4.36 -8.29
N ARG A 239 -12.79 -5.12 -7.35
CA ARG A 239 -11.64 -4.70 -6.52
C ARG A 239 -10.30 -4.72 -7.26
N ASN A 240 -10.20 -5.38 -8.42
CA ASN A 240 -8.90 -5.61 -9.08
C ASN A 240 -8.66 -4.84 -10.39
N LYS A 241 -9.64 -4.13 -10.96
CA LYS A 241 -9.47 -3.48 -12.28
C LYS A 241 -9.19 -1.96 -12.26
N LYS A 242 -9.38 -1.26 -11.14
CA LYS A 242 -8.96 0.15 -10.99
C LYS A 242 -7.77 0.24 -10.02
N ASN A 243 -6.56 0.12 -10.56
CA ASN A 243 -5.26 0.29 -9.88
C ASN A 243 -5.02 -0.62 -8.66
N PRO A 244 -4.31 -1.76 -8.82
CA PRO A 244 -3.80 -2.50 -7.68
C PRO A 244 -2.55 -1.80 -7.17
N VAL A 245 -2.68 -0.59 -6.61
CA VAL A 245 -1.69 -0.14 -5.63
C VAL A 245 -1.94 -1.02 -4.41
N LYS A 246 -1.32 -2.22 -4.43
CA LYS A 246 -1.38 -3.17 -3.33
C LYS A 246 -1.03 -2.39 -2.07
N LEU A 247 -1.84 -2.49 -1.03
CA LEU A 247 -1.66 -1.77 0.24
C LEU A 247 -0.20 -1.86 0.76
N TRP A 248 0.46 -3.00 0.49
CA TRP A 248 1.87 -3.23 0.74
C TRP A 248 2.82 -2.21 0.08
N ILE A 249 2.54 -1.74 -1.14
CA ILE A 249 3.34 -0.70 -1.82
C ILE A 249 3.29 0.63 -1.05
N ILE A 250 2.13 1.00 -0.51
CA ILE A 250 1.99 2.21 0.33
C ILE A 250 2.75 2.03 1.64
N ILE A 251 2.62 0.86 2.27
CA ILE A 251 3.35 0.51 3.49
C ILE A 251 4.87 0.55 3.25
N PHE A 252 5.36 -0.03 2.14
CA PHE A 252 6.77 0.03 1.76
C PHE A 252 7.25 1.45 1.47
N PHE A 253 6.42 2.29 0.83
CA PHE A 253 6.76 3.69 0.57
C PHE A 253 6.83 4.50 1.87
N LEU A 254 5.88 4.31 2.79
CA LEU A 254 5.88 4.96 4.11
C LEU A 254 7.06 4.50 4.98
N LEU A 255 7.37 3.21 4.98
CA LEU A 255 8.55 2.67 5.67
C LEU A 255 9.85 3.20 5.05
N ALA A 256 9.96 3.26 3.72
CA ALA A 256 11.14 3.79 3.04
C ALA A 256 11.34 5.29 3.33
N CYS A 257 10.26 6.09 3.32
CA CYS A 257 10.32 7.49 3.72
C CYS A 257 10.70 7.66 5.19
N GLY A 258 10.14 6.85 6.09
CA GLY A 258 10.48 6.86 7.51
C GLY A 258 11.94 6.53 7.76
N VAL A 259 12.47 5.48 7.13
CA VAL A 259 13.87 5.05 7.29
C VAL A 259 14.84 6.07 6.65
N ALA A 260 14.54 6.58 5.45
CA ALA A 260 15.38 7.58 4.79
C ALA A 260 15.40 8.92 5.55
N GLY A 261 14.25 9.37 6.05
CA GLY A 261 14.16 10.56 6.89
C GLY A 261 14.92 10.41 8.21
N SER A 262 14.80 9.26 8.88
CA SER A 262 15.54 8.98 10.12
C SER A 262 17.05 8.92 9.90
N ALA A 263 17.49 8.30 8.80
CA ALA A 263 18.91 8.19 8.47
C ALA A 263 19.52 9.57 8.14
N LEU A 264 18.83 10.39 7.34
CA LEU A 264 19.29 11.74 7.01
C LEU A 264 19.33 12.65 8.23
N PHE A 265 18.31 12.59 9.10
CA PHE A 265 18.30 13.35 10.35
C PHE A 265 19.43 12.91 11.30
N GLY A 266 19.69 11.60 11.38
CA GLY A 266 20.81 11.04 12.13
C GLY A 266 22.17 11.50 11.60
N ILE A 267 22.39 11.45 10.28
CA ILE A 267 23.63 11.90 9.64
C ILE A 267 23.85 13.41 9.83
N GLN A 268 22.80 14.22 9.65
CA GLN A 268 22.88 15.66 9.87
C GLN A 268 23.21 16.01 11.34
N ARG A 269 22.63 15.28 12.29
CA ARG A 269 22.92 15.44 13.73
C ARG A 269 24.31 14.95 14.11
N TYR A 270 24.79 13.85 13.52
CA TYR A 270 26.15 13.36 13.74
C TYR A 270 27.19 14.36 13.25
N ASN A 271 27.00 14.93 12.05
CA ASN A 271 27.90 15.93 11.48
C ASN A 271 27.89 17.28 12.24
N ASN A 272 26.90 17.49 13.11
CA ASN A 272 26.75 18.72 13.89
C ASN A 272 27.07 18.52 15.37
N GLN A 273 27.57 17.35 15.81
CA GLN A 273 28.00 17.13 17.19
C GLN A 273 29.05 18.15 17.62
N GLY A 274 28.92 18.69 18.84
CA GLY A 274 29.84 19.69 19.37
C GLY A 274 29.68 21.09 18.78
N LYS A 275 28.82 21.31 17.78
CA LYS A 275 28.48 22.67 17.35
C LYS A 275 27.76 23.39 18.48
N MET A 276 28.14 24.65 18.67
CA MET A 276 27.65 25.52 19.71
C MET A 276 27.00 26.77 19.11
N TRP A 277 26.11 27.39 19.86
CA TRP A 277 25.59 28.73 19.56
C TRP A 277 25.11 29.39 20.85
N LEU A 278 25.06 30.72 20.84
CA LEU A 278 24.67 31.53 21.99
C LEU A 278 23.29 32.16 21.76
N THR A 279 22.47 32.20 22.82
CA THR A 279 21.22 32.97 22.81
C THR A 279 21.00 33.67 24.14
N PHE A 280 20.30 34.80 24.10
CA PHE A 280 19.76 35.41 25.30
C PHE A 280 18.35 34.88 25.55
N GLU A 281 18.13 34.30 26.73
CA GLU A 281 16.82 33.84 27.17
C GLU A 281 16.24 34.86 28.15
N ASP A 282 15.07 35.41 27.83
CA ASP A 282 14.38 36.35 28.70
C ASP A 282 13.85 35.66 29.95
N SER A 283 14.06 36.28 31.11
CA SER A 283 13.44 35.85 32.36
C SER A 283 11.92 35.92 32.24
N LYS A 284 11.24 34.88 32.71
CA LYS A 284 9.77 34.83 32.72
C LYS A 284 9.16 35.79 33.73
N GLU A 285 9.93 36.22 34.72
CA GLU A 285 9.44 36.95 35.89
C GLU A 285 9.57 38.47 35.73
N TYR A 286 10.62 38.95 35.04
CA TYR A 286 10.86 40.37 34.78
C TYR A 286 11.34 40.65 33.35
N ARG A 287 10.65 41.56 32.64
CA ARG A 287 10.85 41.85 31.20
C ARG A 287 12.22 42.42 30.81
N VAL A 288 13.08 42.71 31.79
CA VAL A 288 14.39 43.35 31.58
C VAL A 288 15.53 42.39 31.88
N ASP A 289 15.22 41.26 32.52
CA ASP A 289 16.21 40.32 33.02
C ASP A 289 16.40 39.19 32.00
N TYR A 290 17.64 38.76 31.81
CA TYR A 290 17.98 37.73 30.83
C TYR A 290 19.19 36.92 31.26
N VAL A 291 19.30 35.72 30.69
CA VAL A 291 20.42 34.81 30.88
C VAL A 291 21.05 34.52 29.52
N LEU A 292 22.37 34.70 29.40
CA LEU A 292 23.11 34.22 28.24
C LEU A 292 23.22 32.70 28.35
N THR A 293 22.75 31.98 27.33
CA THR A 293 22.75 30.52 27.29
C THR A 293 23.59 30.02 26.12
N LEU A 294 24.55 29.15 26.42
CA LEU A 294 25.29 28.37 25.44
C LEU A 294 24.53 27.09 25.15
N HIS A 295 24.22 26.87 23.89
CA HIS A 295 23.61 25.64 23.42
C HIS A 295 24.67 24.78 22.75
N ARG A 296 24.67 23.48 23.03
CA ARG A 296 25.59 22.52 22.41
C ARG A 296 24.86 21.27 21.94
N ILE A 297 25.19 20.81 20.75
CA ILE A 297 24.66 19.52 20.25
C ILE A 297 25.43 18.37 20.90
N LYS A 298 24.76 17.60 21.76
CA LYS A 298 25.30 16.42 22.45
C LYS A 298 24.37 15.21 22.27
N GLY A 299 24.84 14.21 21.52
CA GLY A 299 24.05 13.03 21.17
C GLY A 299 22.78 13.40 20.39
N LEU A 300 21.62 12.95 20.88
CA LEU A 300 20.30 13.27 20.31
C LEU A 300 19.68 14.55 20.89
N GLY A 301 20.26 15.13 21.94
CA GLY A 301 19.76 16.31 22.63
C GLY A 301 20.49 17.61 22.24
N VAL A 302 19.94 18.72 22.71
CA VAL A 302 20.64 19.99 22.82
C VAL A 302 20.87 20.20 24.32
N GLU A 303 22.12 20.40 24.69
CA GLU A 303 22.51 20.80 26.04
C GLU A 303 22.36 22.31 26.14
N HIS A 304 21.66 22.78 27.17
CA HIS A 304 21.36 24.19 27.42
C HIS A 304 22.10 24.61 28.68
N ILE A 305 23.15 25.41 28.53
CA ILE A 305 24.05 25.76 29.62
C ILE A 305 23.91 27.27 29.88
N PRO A 306 23.33 27.68 31.02
CA PRO A 306 23.35 29.08 31.42
C PRO A 306 24.81 29.48 31.66
N VAL A 307 25.25 30.53 30.97
CA VAL A 307 26.63 31.05 31.01
C VAL A 307 26.74 32.22 31.96
N SER A 308 25.70 33.06 32.03
CA SER A 308 25.66 34.18 32.97
C SER A 308 24.68 33.90 34.11
N THR A 309 24.93 34.47 35.28
CA THR A 309 23.85 34.71 36.24
C THR A 309 22.84 35.70 35.64
N GLU A 310 21.59 35.68 36.10
CA GLU A 310 20.52 36.53 35.58
C GLU A 310 20.92 38.01 35.70
N TYR A 311 20.98 38.72 34.56
CA TYR A 311 21.16 40.16 34.58
C TYR A 311 19.95 40.78 35.26
N THR A 312 20.15 41.36 36.44
CA THR A 312 19.14 42.19 37.11
C THR A 312 19.67 43.62 37.17
N ASN A 313 18.77 44.61 37.12
CA ASN A 313 19.05 46.05 36.97
C ASN A 313 19.88 46.70 38.13
N GLY A 314 20.60 45.90 38.92
CA GLY A 314 21.56 46.32 39.95
C GLY A 314 22.40 45.18 40.54
N GLY A 315 22.59 44.04 39.86
CA GLY A 315 23.17 42.82 40.48
C GLY A 315 24.40 42.19 39.81
N ASN A 316 24.64 42.38 38.51
CA ASN A 316 25.85 41.84 37.86
C ASN A 316 26.32 42.76 36.73
N MET A 317 27.35 43.57 37.02
CA MET A 317 27.97 44.45 36.02
C MET A 317 28.74 43.67 34.94
N PHE A 318 29.11 42.42 35.21
CA PHE A 318 29.85 41.54 34.29
C PHE A 318 28.95 40.70 33.39
N ALA A 319 27.67 41.03 33.25
CA ALA A 319 26.80 40.35 32.28
C ALA A 319 27.07 40.87 30.86
N ILE A 320 27.25 39.95 29.89
CA ILE A 320 27.35 40.35 28.48
C ILE A 320 26.00 40.91 28.02
N VAL A 321 26.00 42.11 27.44
CA VAL A 321 24.77 42.77 27.03
C VAL A 321 24.20 42.23 25.72
N LYS A 322 22.86 42.24 25.57
CA LYS A 322 22.18 41.79 24.33
C LYS A 322 22.60 42.55 23.06
N SER A 323 23.05 43.79 23.22
CA SER A 323 23.56 44.61 22.12
C SER A 323 24.97 44.20 21.69
N ALA A 324 25.72 43.51 22.55
CA ALA A 324 26.98 42.90 22.19
C ALA A 324 26.72 41.67 21.31
N THR A 325 27.67 41.34 20.44
CA THR A 325 27.66 40.08 19.69
C THR A 325 28.58 39.11 20.44
N PRO A 326 28.05 38.30 21.39
CA PRO A 326 28.90 37.38 22.11
C PRO A 326 29.45 36.32 21.17
N GLN A 327 30.63 35.80 21.50
CA GLN A 327 31.35 34.81 20.70
C GLN A 327 31.78 33.66 21.59
N GLU A 328 31.54 32.43 21.13
CA GLU A 328 32.13 31.23 21.69
C GLU A 328 33.39 30.81 20.93
N ARG A 329 34.40 30.35 21.67
CA ARG A 329 35.63 29.79 21.11
C ARG A 329 36.11 28.63 21.97
N ILE A 330 36.77 27.66 21.34
CA ILE A 330 37.41 26.55 22.04
C ILE A 330 38.86 26.94 22.29
N GLU A 331 39.26 26.97 23.55
CA GLU A 331 40.62 27.29 23.98
C GLU A 331 41.21 26.12 24.76
N ASP A 332 42.51 25.87 24.56
CA ASP A 332 43.27 24.96 25.41
C ASP A 332 43.71 25.69 26.68
N LEU A 333 42.80 25.79 27.65
CA LEU A 333 43.02 26.46 28.93
C LEU A 333 43.43 25.51 30.05
N PHE A 334 43.69 24.23 29.80
CA PHE A 334 43.97 23.27 30.88
C PHE A 334 45.15 22.34 30.54
N GLY A 335 45.97 22.69 29.54
CA GLY A 335 47.18 21.94 29.16
C GLY A 335 46.91 20.51 28.66
N GLY A 336 45.68 20.21 28.24
CA GLY A 336 45.22 18.88 27.86
C GLY A 336 43.70 18.81 27.63
N GLU A 337 43.22 17.69 27.05
CA GLU A 337 41.78 17.47 26.95
C GLU A 337 41.16 17.26 28.35
N PRO A 338 40.01 17.89 28.65
CA PRO A 338 39.16 18.65 27.73
C PRO A 338 39.55 20.13 27.59
N TYR A 339 39.51 20.63 26.34
CA TYR A 339 39.52 22.05 26.01
C TYR A 339 38.40 22.82 26.74
N ALA A 340 38.64 24.09 27.06
CA ALA A 340 37.62 24.99 27.59
C ALA A 340 36.76 25.58 26.46
N VAL A 341 35.47 25.76 26.74
CA VAL A 341 34.64 26.66 25.93
C VAL A 341 34.66 28.03 26.59
N VAL A 342 35.12 29.01 25.84
CA VAL A 342 35.23 30.39 26.27
C VAL A 342 34.15 31.20 25.59
N VAL A 343 33.36 31.92 26.37
CA VAL A 343 32.33 32.83 25.86
C VAL A 343 32.76 34.26 26.18
N THR A 344 32.92 35.09 25.16
CA THR A 344 33.31 36.49 25.32
C THR A 344 32.27 37.44 24.76
N GLY A 345 32.13 38.63 25.33
CA GLY A 345 31.29 39.70 24.81
C GLY A 345 31.41 40.96 25.66
N GLU A 346 30.84 42.07 25.22
CA GLU A 346 30.92 43.34 25.94
C GLU A 346 29.85 43.43 27.03
N ASP A 347 30.17 44.09 28.14
CA ASP A 347 29.21 44.45 29.19
C ASP A 347 28.50 45.80 28.91
N ILE A 348 27.87 46.39 29.93
CA ILE A 348 27.11 47.64 29.81
C ILE A 348 27.97 48.91 29.68
N ILE A 349 29.24 48.86 30.12
CA ILE A 349 30.18 49.97 30.04
C ILE A 349 31.16 49.83 28.86
N GLY A 350 31.11 48.68 28.17
CA GLY A 350 31.87 48.40 26.96
C GLY A 350 33.13 47.57 27.22
N ASP A 351 33.28 47.01 28.42
CA ASP A 351 34.41 46.17 28.78
C ASP A 351 34.19 44.75 28.28
N LEU A 352 35.26 44.11 27.79
CA LEU A 352 35.19 42.74 27.31
C LEU A 352 35.08 41.81 28.52
N VAL A 353 34.04 41.00 28.58
CA VAL A 353 33.85 39.97 29.58
C VAL A 353 34.19 38.60 29.01
N LYS A 354 34.74 37.71 29.84
CA LYS A 354 35.02 36.31 29.51
C LYS A 354 34.40 35.36 30.54
N TYR A 355 33.64 34.39 30.06
CA TYR A 355 33.16 33.23 30.82
C TYR A 355 33.93 31.99 30.36
N VAL A 356 34.28 31.12 31.30
CA VAL A 356 35.03 29.88 31.02
C VAL A 356 34.18 28.68 31.43
N LEU A 357 34.01 27.74 30.49
CA LEU A 357 33.32 26.48 30.72
C LEU A 357 34.26 25.30 30.49
N LYS A 358 34.13 24.27 31.34
CA LYS A 358 34.92 23.03 31.28
C LYS A 358 34.01 21.82 31.11
N GLU A 359 34.45 20.82 30.34
CA GLU A 359 33.73 19.55 30.27
C GLU A 359 33.89 18.77 31.60
N THR A 360 32.77 18.40 32.18
CA THR A 360 32.67 17.52 33.36
C THR A 360 31.97 16.21 32.97
N GLY A 361 31.94 15.23 33.88
CA GLY A 361 31.18 14.00 33.68
C GLY A 361 29.68 14.22 33.42
N ASN A 362 29.14 15.37 33.83
CA ASN A 362 27.74 15.76 33.65
C ASN A 362 27.52 16.71 32.47
N GLY A 363 28.56 17.08 31.72
CA GLY A 363 28.49 18.06 30.64
C GLY A 363 29.32 19.31 30.87
N LEU A 364 29.11 20.32 30.03
CA LEU A 364 29.81 21.60 30.19
C LEU A 364 29.29 22.32 31.43
N ALA A 365 30.20 22.71 32.30
CA ALA A 365 29.90 23.50 33.49
C ALA A 365 30.72 24.78 33.47
N LEU A 366 30.13 25.87 33.97
CA LEU A 366 30.87 27.09 34.26
C LEU A 366 31.96 26.80 35.29
N VAL A 367 33.11 27.42 35.07
CA VAL A 367 34.22 27.41 36.02
C VAL A 367 34.05 28.62 36.92
N PRO A 368 33.68 28.44 38.19
CA PRO A 368 33.52 29.56 39.10
C PRO A 368 34.87 30.16 39.46
N ILE A 369 34.81 31.39 39.96
CA ILE A 369 35.96 32.17 40.40
C ILE A 369 35.73 32.57 41.85
N VAL A 370 36.72 32.33 42.71
CA VAL A 370 36.63 32.60 44.14
C VAL A 370 37.62 33.69 44.54
N GLY A 371 37.08 34.77 45.10
CA GLY A 371 37.85 35.89 45.65
C GLY A 371 38.50 35.61 47.02
N GLU A 372 39.33 36.57 47.47
CA GLU A 372 40.18 36.53 48.69
C GLU A 372 39.44 36.06 49.98
N TYR A 373 38.14 36.34 50.10
CA TYR A 373 37.36 36.11 51.32
C TYR A 373 36.52 34.83 51.31
N GLY A 374 36.60 34.02 50.25
CA GLY A 374 36.27 32.59 50.25
C GLY A 374 34.82 32.14 50.46
N GLU A 375 33.85 33.02 50.76
CA GLU A 375 32.45 32.59 51.01
C GLU A 375 31.36 33.56 50.51
N GLY A 376 31.64 34.42 49.51
CA GLY A 376 30.61 35.37 49.03
C GLY A 376 30.74 35.89 47.60
N ASP A 377 31.90 35.76 46.97
CA ASP A 377 32.19 36.36 45.66
C ASP A 377 32.48 35.27 44.61
N ASP A 378 31.64 34.23 44.57
CA ASP A 378 31.65 33.22 43.50
C ASP A 378 31.11 33.86 42.22
N ASN A 379 31.98 34.56 41.46
CA ASN A 379 31.64 35.10 40.16
C ASN A 379 32.02 34.08 39.07
N ASP A 380 31.21 33.98 38.01
CA ASP A 380 31.46 33.07 36.89
C ASP A 380 32.18 33.76 35.72
N ALA A 381 32.47 35.06 35.85
CA ALA A 381 32.95 35.94 34.78
C ALA A 381 34.23 36.70 35.14
N PHE A 382 35.07 36.93 34.13
CA PHE A 382 36.29 37.73 34.17
C PHE A 382 36.12 39.02 33.37
N ASP A 383 36.76 40.12 33.81
CA ASP A 383 37.13 41.20 32.89
C ASP A 383 38.27 40.69 31.99
N ALA A 384 38.07 40.76 30.69
CA ALA A 384 38.86 40.05 29.70
C ALA A 384 39.68 40.97 28.81
N ASN A 385 39.54 42.29 28.95
CA ASN A 385 40.40 43.24 28.23
C ASN A 385 41.88 43.01 28.58
N ASP A 386 42.14 42.53 29.78
CA ASP A 386 43.49 42.38 30.30
C ASP A 386 43.87 40.96 30.76
N ILE A 387 42.97 39.98 30.70
CA ILE A 387 43.26 38.63 31.20
C ILE A 387 43.64 37.65 30.09
N SER A 388 44.82 37.02 30.22
CA SER A 388 45.30 35.94 29.35
C SER A 388 45.77 34.73 30.16
N PHE A 389 45.49 33.51 29.71
CA PHE A 389 45.89 32.29 30.42
C PHE A 389 47.09 31.66 29.72
N ILE A 390 48.15 31.39 30.48
CA ILE A 390 49.40 30.84 29.95
C ILE A 390 49.95 29.76 30.90
N ASP A 391 50.36 28.63 30.32
CA ASP A 391 51.17 27.62 31.03
C ASP A 391 52.63 28.04 30.90
N ILE A 392 53.11 28.83 31.87
CA ILE A 392 54.46 29.42 31.81
C ILE A 392 55.53 28.31 31.90
N ASP A 393 55.28 27.29 32.71
CA ASP A 393 56.25 26.25 33.05
C ASP A 393 56.03 24.93 32.30
N ASN A 394 54.96 24.84 31.50
CA ASN A 394 54.57 23.65 30.74
C ASN A 394 54.34 22.41 31.64
N ASP A 395 53.82 22.64 32.84
CA ASP A 395 53.50 21.63 33.85
C ASP A 395 52.00 21.27 33.90
N GLY A 396 51.20 21.88 33.02
CA GLY A 396 49.75 21.72 32.96
C GLY A 396 48.99 22.57 33.99
N VAL A 397 49.69 23.39 34.77
CA VAL A 397 49.08 24.37 35.67
C VAL A 397 49.04 25.71 34.95
N MET A 398 47.84 26.14 34.56
CA MET A 398 47.68 27.46 33.98
C MET A 398 47.88 28.53 35.03
N GLU A 399 48.80 29.43 34.72
CA GLU A 399 48.89 30.75 35.32
C GLU A 399 48.10 31.71 34.48
N VAL A 400 47.69 32.81 35.10
CA VAL A 400 46.96 33.82 34.38
C VAL A 400 47.68 35.14 34.50
N LYS A 401 47.80 35.79 33.37
CA LYS A 401 48.59 36.96 33.13
C LYS A 401 47.66 38.11 32.81
N GLU A 402 47.67 39.09 33.69
CA GLU A 402 47.03 40.38 33.49
C GLU A 402 47.95 41.32 32.71
N SER A 403 47.43 42.04 31.71
CA SER A 403 48.17 43.11 31.02
C SER A 403 48.08 44.46 31.72
N GLU A 404 46.97 44.78 32.40
CA GLU A 404 46.74 46.02 33.16
C GLU A 404 45.81 45.79 34.39
N TYR A 405 45.54 46.85 35.16
CA TYR A 405 44.92 46.81 36.49
C TYR A 405 43.42 46.48 36.45
N LEU A 406 42.99 45.39 37.09
CA LEU A 406 41.59 45.17 37.47
C LEU A 406 41.26 45.97 38.73
N ALA A 407 40.49 47.05 38.59
CA ALA A 407 40.01 47.83 39.74
C ALA A 407 38.79 47.15 40.37
N TYR A 408 38.93 46.62 41.58
CA TYR A 408 37.79 46.16 42.38
C TYR A 408 37.21 47.31 43.21
N GLU A 409 35.87 47.40 43.27
CA GLU A 409 35.13 48.47 43.94
C GLU A 409 35.47 48.60 45.44
N ASN A 410 35.92 47.50 46.07
CA ASN A 410 36.31 47.44 47.48
C ASN A 410 37.81 47.61 47.74
N ALA A 411 38.66 47.68 46.71
CA ALA A 411 40.11 47.93 46.84
C ALA A 411 40.74 48.50 45.53
N PRO A 412 40.35 49.71 45.10
CA PRO A 412 40.75 50.27 43.79
C PRO A 412 42.24 50.68 43.70
N ASP A 413 42.97 50.67 44.82
CA ASP A 413 44.33 51.20 44.93
C ASP A 413 45.41 50.11 45.11
N GLU A 414 45.03 48.83 45.15
CA GLU A 414 45.97 47.72 45.39
C GLU A 414 46.36 47.02 44.07
N ILE A 415 47.66 46.80 43.87
CA ILE A 415 48.19 46.27 42.61
C ILE A 415 48.31 44.75 42.69
N TRP A 416 47.39 44.05 42.02
CA TRP A 416 47.26 42.59 42.05
C TRP A 416 47.83 41.90 40.78
N HIS A 417 49.03 42.28 40.37
CA HIS A 417 49.71 41.78 39.17
C HIS A 417 50.03 40.26 39.05
N LEU A 418 49.82 39.35 40.02
CA LEU A 418 50.18 37.90 39.89
C LEU A 418 49.42 36.96 40.87
N TRP A 419 48.08 36.90 40.85
CA TRP A 419 47.34 36.41 42.04
C TRP A 419 46.30 35.32 41.87
N TYR A 420 46.28 34.56 40.79
CA TYR A 420 45.28 33.49 40.68
C TYR A 420 45.82 32.24 40.03
N LYS A 421 45.30 31.12 40.51
CA LYS A 421 45.66 29.78 40.09
C LYS A 421 44.40 28.97 39.88
N TYR A 422 44.41 28.13 38.85
CA TYR A 422 43.37 27.12 38.71
C TYR A 422 43.59 26.01 39.75
N ASP A 423 42.65 25.85 40.69
CA ASP A 423 42.62 24.70 41.57
C ASP A 423 41.95 23.54 40.83
N ASN A 424 42.77 22.60 40.33
CA ASN A 424 42.30 21.38 39.68
C ASN A 424 41.40 20.52 40.56
N SER A 425 41.61 20.52 41.88
CA SER A 425 40.85 19.71 42.84
C SER A 425 39.48 20.30 43.15
N ALA A 426 39.41 21.63 43.27
CA ALA A 426 38.16 22.36 43.51
C ALA A 426 37.42 22.75 42.21
N GLY A 427 38.09 22.67 41.06
CA GLY A 427 37.51 22.96 39.75
C GLY A 427 37.21 24.44 39.50
N ARG A 428 37.95 25.35 40.14
CA ARG A 428 37.69 26.80 40.17
C ARG A 428 38.99 27.60 40.06
N TYR A 429 38.88 28.88 39.70
CA TYR A 429 40.00 29.81 39.84
C TYR A 429 39.96 30.45 41.23
N GLU A 430 41.10 30.50 41.91
CA GLU A 430 41.22 31.10 43.25
C GLU A 430 42.15 32.32 43.20
N PHE A 431 41.73 33.44 43.79
CA PHE A 431 42.53 34.66 43.93
C PHE A 431 43.24 34.74 45.30
N PHE A 432 44.50 35.18 45.34
CA PHE A 432 45.37 35.18 46.52
C PHE A 432 46.11 36.51 46.74
N ARG A 433 46.53 36.82 47.98
CA ARG A 433 47.39 37.98 48.30
C ARG A 433 48.83 37.57 48.57
N LYS A 434 49.80 38.39 48.15
CA LYS A 434 51.26 38.17 48.29
C LYS A 434 51.74 37.83 49.69
N ASP A 435 51.09 38.40 50.69
CA ASP A 435 51.54 38.37 52.07
C ASP A 435 50.84 37.31 52.92
N LYS A 436 49.99 36.47 52.31
CA LYS A 436 49.81 35.09 52.78
C LYS A 436 50.82 34.24 52.02
N GLU A 437 51.94 33.93 52.68
CA GLU A 437 52.80 32.82 52.26
C GLU A 437 51.91 31.64 51.87
N ILE A 438 52.04 31.19 50.62
CA ILE A 438 51.81 29.78 50.28
C ILE A 438 52.73 29.06 51.24
N ALA A 439 52.18 28.55 52.35
CA ALA A 439 52.94 27.76 53.28
C ALA A 439 53.55 26.61 52.47
N ASP A 440 54.88 26.59 52.44
CA ASP A 440 55.67 25.48 51.95
C ASP A 440 55.28 24.23 52.77
N GLU A 441 54.28 23.50 52.31
CA GLU A 441 54.05 22.09 52.64
C GLU A 441 54.04 21.28 51.33
N TRP A 442 55.19 21.34 50.64
CA TRP A 442 55.70 20.20 49.90
C TRP A 442 56.80 19.56 50.75
N ASP A 443 56.38 18.87 51.80
CA ASP A 443 57.22 17.95 52.57
C ASP A 443 56.33 16.83 53.10
N VAL A 444 56.35 15.67 52.42
CA VAL A 444 56.28 14.24 52.82
C VAL A 444 55.99 13.47 51.51
N GLU A 445 56.83 12.64 50.88
CA GLU A 445 58.03 11.88 51.25
C GLU A 445 58.94 11.70 50.00
#